data_AF-A0A7S2W5I3-F1
#
_entry.id   AF-A0A7S2W5I3-F1
#
_cell.length_a   1.000
_cell.length_b   1.000
_cell.length_c   1.000
_cell.angle_alpha   90.00
_cell.angle_beta   90.00
_cell.angle_gamma   90.00
#
_symmetry.space_group_name_H-M   'P 1'
#
loop_
_entity.id
_entity.type
_entity.pdbx_description
1 polymer ?
#
loop_
_entity_poly.entity_id
_entity_poly.type
_entity_poly.pdbx_seq_one_letter_code
_entity_poly.pdbx_strand_id
1 'polypeptide(L)'
;AFGLKRYILLKVVTLDEDIHIVESFRATPNPDWKGTGVQLAVNHPVGRDKNSFIIGARAEIQTIRTRGPVYPGDTAEYKVSFNGVDSGCIPWNADATTMKNILEGSINLIDRVSVTVEGDGTEASLFGHLYTIHFWGDEMDYAVVPELTLKGIGAGVTCVDPDNTDADKMPSVLIHTVREGYALASMHPQYVALNANTKYHVEVSARSKNLGYGPAVSTELSPPLLATTPLAPSGLRAGRFYTESSASISYTPPLHDGGSLITTIEVEWDTSEHFDSPYRQHRRVEMVDEVQRITTSARADDVGGSFTLSWGGRTTPDLDYNIGAATLAEEIQVITGAFNEGTNPIKVTKEALGNGFEWMVTFTGIHGNVGLLLVDHVKLTGYDAKCEVTEVRAGSKDIYPGKFTLEKQIVQTKALSDLSGSFTLT
;
A
#
# COMPACT_ATOMS: atom_id res chain seq x y z
N ALA A 1 18.28 -31.29 -17.37
CA ALA A 1 18.50 -29.89 -17.80
C ALA A 1 18.88 -29.90 -19.27
N PHE A 2 18.03 -29.36 -20.14
CA PHE A 2 18.27 -29.31 -21.57
C PHE A 2 18.82 -27.93 -21.92
N GLY A 3 20.03 -27.83 -22.47
CA GLY A 3 20.61 -26.56 -22.87
C GLY A 3 22.04 -26.69 -23.39
N LEU A 4 22.40 -25.88 -24.38
CA LEU A 4 23.75 -25.78 -24.93
C LEU A 4 24.20 -24.32 -24.83
N LYS A 5 25.41 -24.09 -24.33
CA LYS A 5 26.09 -22.79 -24.43
C LYS A 5 27.03 -22.82 -25.64
N ARG A 6 26.88 -21.84 -26.52
CA ARG A 6 27.78 -21.64 -27.67
C ARG A 6 28.47 -20.30 -27.47
N TYR A 7 29.79 -20.30 -27.56
CA TYR A 7 30.60 -19.08 -27.53
C TYR A 7 30.99 -18.77 -28.97
N ILE A 8 30.67 -17.56 -29.42
CA ILE A 8 31.08 -17.07 -30.74
C ILE A 8 32.14 -16.01 -30.47
N LEU A 9 33.40 -16.35 -30.73
CA LEU A 9 34.51 -15.41 -30.67
C LEU A 9 34.71 -14.79 -32.04
N LEU A 10 34.52 -13.47 -32.13
CA LEU A 10 34.79 -12.70 -33.33
C LEU A 10 36.14 -12.00 -33.14
N LYS A 11 37.11 -12.28 -34.01
CA LYS A 11 38.39 -11.54 -34.04
C LYS A 11 38.16 -10.23 -34.79
N VAL A 12 38.08 -9.12 -34.06
CA VAL A 12 38.11 -7.78 -34.66
C VAL A 12 39.56 -7.49 -35.03
N VAL A 13 39.85 -7.39 -36.33
CA VAL A 13 41.15 -6.93 -36.83
C VAL A 13 41.00 -5.45 -37.10
N THR A 14 41.61 -4.62 -36.25
CA THR A 14 41.69 -3.17 -36.48
C THR A 14 42.88 -2.89 -37.40
N LEU A 15 42.64 -2.11 -38.45
CA LEU A 15 43.69 -1.36 -39.14
C LEU A 15 43.56 0.06 -38.61
N ASP A 16 44.64 0.60 -38.06
CA ASP A 16 44.81 1.97 -37.58
C ASP A 16 43.83 2.42 -36.47
N GLU A 17 44.26 2.25 -35.20
CA GLU A 17 43.83 2.89 -33.93
C GLU A 17 42.33 3.16 -33.61
N ASP A 18 41.38 2.88 -34.50
CA ASP A 18 39.94 3.00 -34.25
C ASP A 18 39.40 1.70 -33.64
N ILE A 19 39.08 1.76 -32.35
CA ILE A 19 38.30 0.73 -31.66
C ILE A 19 36.85 0.81 -32.16
N HIS A 20 36.54 0.15 -33.28
CA HIS A 20 35.16 -0.16 -33.63
C HIS A 20 34.69 -1.34 -32.80
N ILE A 21 34.00 -1.05 -31.70
CA ILE A 21 33.30 -2.03 -30.89
C ILE A 21 32.16 -2.58 -31.76
N VAL A 22 31.95 -3.90 -31.82
CA VAL A 22 30.78 -4.47 -32.50
C VAL A 22 29.54 -4.00 -31.75
N GLU A 23 28.80 -3.02 -32.30
CA GLU A 23 27.68 -2.36 -31.62
C GLU A 23 26.38 -3.19 -31.62
N SER A 24 26.29 -4.22 -32.45
CA SER A 24 25.12 -5.11 -32.49
C SER A 24 25.48 -6.52 -32.93
N PHE A 25 24.85 -7.51 -32.30
CA PHE A 25 24.91 -8.92 -32.67
C PHE A 25 23.48 -9.47 -32.68
N ARG A 26 23.07 -10.13 -33.79
CA ARG A 26 21.72 -10.68 -33.94
C ARG A 26 21.75 -12.20 -33.82
N ALA A 27 21.11 -12.74 -32.80
CA ALA A 27 20.77 -14.15 -32.71
C ALA A 27 19.27 -14.31 -33.02
N THR A 28 18.92 -15.12 -34.02
CA THR A 28 17.52 -15.35 -34.42
C THR A 28 17.21 -16.84 -34.26
N PRO A 29 16.23 -17.21 -33.42
CA PRO A 29 15.79 -18.60 -33.36
C PRO A 29 14.93 -18.96 -34.58
N ASN A 30 14.97 -20.22 -34.99
CA ASN A 30 14.12 -20.71 -36.06
C ASN A 30 12.64 -20.83 -35.59
N PRO A 31 11.67 -20.87 -36.52
CA PRO A 31 10.23 -20.91 -36.20
C PRO A 31 9.77 -22.14 -35.40
N ASP A 32 10.61 -23.16 -35.25
CA ASP A 32 10.35 -24.39 -34.51
C ASP A 32 10.82 -24.34 -33.05
N TRP A 33 11.25 -23.17 -32.54
CA TRP A 33 11.72 -23.01 -31.16
C TRP A 33 10.56 -22.99 -30.15
N LYS A 34 10.45 -24.04 -29.30
CA LYS A 34 9.32 -24.25 -28.38
C LYS A 34 9.78 -24.65 -26.96
N GLY A 35 9.03 -24.23 -25.93
CA GLY A 35 9.19 -24.66 -24.52
C GLY A 35 8.78 -23.60 -23.49
N THR A 36 8.50 -24.00 -22.24
CA THR A 36 8.24 -23.09 -21.11
C THR A 36 9.56 -22.63 -20.49
N GLY A 37 9.78 -21.30 -20.38
CA GLY A 37 10.99 -20.73 -19.76
C GLY A 37 12.25 -20.70 -20.64
N VAL A 38 12.10 -20.68 -21.98
CA VAL A 38 13.24 -20.66 -22.92
C VAL A 38 13.82 -19.24 -23.02
N GLN A 39 15.15 -19.12 -22.97
CA GLN A 39 15.85 -17.82 -22.90
C GLN A 39 16.92 -17.67 -23.99
N LEU A 40 16.88 -16.55 -24.73
CA LEU A 40 17.97 -16.04 -25.58
C LEU A 40 18.47 -14.72 -24.98
N ALA A 41 19.77 -14.57 -24.74
CA ALA A 41 20.33 -13.35 -24.12
C ALA A 41 21.57 -12.88 -24.86
N VAL A 42 21.69 -11.55 -25.02
CA VAL A 42 22.86 -10.84 -25.55
C VAL A 42 23.02 -9.53 -24.75
N ASN A 43 24.23 -9.17 -24.33
CA ASN A 43 24.50 -7.97 -23.52
C ASN A 43 25.33 -6.93 -24.30
N HIS A 44 25.05 -5.63 -24.14
CA HIS A 44 25.77 -4.52 -24.82
C HIS A 44 25.92 -3.25 -23.92
N PRO A 45 26.96 -2.38 -24.08
CA PRO A 45 27.39 -1.50 -22.99
C PRO A 45 26.85 -0.05 -22.80
N VAL A 46 26.23 0.73 -23.74
CA VAL A 46 26.00 2.20 -23.42
C VAL A 46 24.86 3.01 -24.14
N GLY A 47 23.95 3.64 -23.34
CA GLY A 47 23.13 4.91 -23.40
C GLY A 47 22.25 5.43 -24.59
N ARG A 48 20.93 5.78 -24.42
CA ARG A 48 20.06 6.52 -25.43
C ARG A 48 18.68 7.16 -25.00
N ASP A 49 18.09 8.00 -25.90
CA ASP A 49 16.84 8.86 -25.90
C ASP A 49 15.43 8.22 -25.68
N LYS A 50 14.37 9.08 -25.56
CA LYS A 50 13.02 8.83 -24.98
C LYS A 50 12.25 7.56 -25.45
N ASN A 51 11.80 6.78 -24.46
CA ASN A 51 11.18 5.45 -24.60
C ASN A 51 9.66 5.50 -24.88
N SER A 52 9.23 5.05 -26.06
CA SER A 52 7.84 4.64 -26.34
C SER A 52 7.83 3.26 -27.00
N PHE A 53 7.01 2.32 -26.49
CA PHE A 53 6.84 0.98 -27.06
C PHE A 53 5.46 0.37 -26.75
N ILE A 54 5.11 -0.79 -27.32
CA ILE A 54 3.81 -1.49 -27.18
C ILE A 54 4.05 -2.87 -26.49
N ILE A 55 3.43 -3.23 -25.33
CA ILE A 55 3.84 -4.40 -24.48
C ILE A 55 2.78 -5.19 -23.67
N GLY A 56 2.93 -6.54 -23.66
CA GLY A 56 2.73 -7.60 -22.58
C GLY A 56 1.59 -7.67 -21.50
N ALA A 57 0.94 -8.84 -21.27
CA ALA A 57 -0.20 -9.12 -20.35
C ALA A 57 0.19 -9.28 -18.87
N ARG A 58 -0.62 -8.86 -17.89
CA ARG A 58 -0.45 -9.22 -16.47
C ARG A 58 -1.56 -10.17 -15.98
N ALA A 59 -1.20 -11.10 -15.09
CA ALA A 59 -2.14 -11.96 -14.37
C ALA A 59 -2.91 -11.17 -13.30
N GLU A 60 -4.23 -11.33 -13.28
CA GLU A 60 -5.10 -10.74 -12.27
C GLU A 60 -4.86 -11.36 -10.89
N ILE A 61 -4.93 -10.55 -9.84
CA ILE A 61 -4.90 -11.00 -8.44
C ILE A 61 -6.18 -10.55 -7.75
N GLN A 62 -6.89 -11.50 -7.14
CA GLN A 62 -7.98 -11.23 -6.21
C GLN A 62 -7.68 -11.88 -4.85
N THR A 63 -8.24 -11.33 -3.78
CA THR A 63 -8.15 -11.87 -2.44
C THR A 63 -9.50 -12.23 -1.87
N ILE A 64 -9.58 -13.33 -1.12
CA ILE A 64 -10.72 -13.69 -0.28
C ILE A 64 -10.23 -13.70 1.18
N ARG A 65 -10.88 -12.94 2.06
CA ARG A 65 -10.61 -12.92 3.51
C ARG A 65 -11.80 -13.49 4.27
N THR A 66 -11.59 -14.59 4.98
CA THR A 66 -12.54 -15.13 5.96
C THR A 66 -12.19 -14.61 7.36
N ARG A 67 -13.18 -14.24 8.16
CA ARG A 67 -13.01 -13.85 9.58
C ARG A 67 -14.32 -13.99 10.37
N GLY A 68 -14.24 -14.20 11.68
CA GLY A 68 -15.39 -14.21 12.58
C GLY A 68 -15.03 -13.82 14.01
N PRO A 69 -16.02 -13.36 14.81
CA PRO A 69 -15.81 -13.07 16.24
C PRO A 69 -15.61 -14.35 17.08
N VAL A 70 -16.00 -15.52 16.55
CA VAL A 70 -15.82 -16.85 17.16
C VAL A 70 -15.51 -17.86 16.05
N TYR A 71 -14.88 -18.98 16.40
CA TYR A 71 -14.62 -20.08 15.49
C TYR A 71 -15.93 -20.64 14.88
N PRO A 72 -16.09 -20.66 13.55
CA PRO A 72 -17.34 -21.06 12.91
C PRO A 72 -17.55 -22.57 12.79
N GLY A 73 -16.59 -23.39 13.23
CA GLY A 73 -16.65 -24.84 13.21
C GLY A 73 -15.90 -25.47 12.01
N ASP A 74 -15.44 -26.71 12.19
CA ASP A 74 -14.56 -27.41 11.23
C ASP A 74 -15.23 -27.71 9.89
N THR A 75 -16.57 -27.77 9.87
CA THR A 75 -17.37 -28.11 8.69
C THR A 75 -18.04 -26.90 8.05
N ALA A 76 -17.80 -25.68 8.54
CA ALA A 76 -18.43 -24.49 7.99
C ALA A 76 -17.99 -24.22 6.55
N GLU A 77 -18.91 -23.76 5.70
CA GLU A 77 -18.65 -23.56 4.28
C GLU A 77 -19.28 -22.25 3.74
N TYR A 78 -18.71 -21.74 2.65
CA TYR A 78 -19.21 -20.59 1.90
C TYR A 78 -19.13 -20.81 0.39
N LYS A 79 -19.76 -19.93 -0.39
CA LYS A 79 -19.81 -20.04 -1.85
C LYS A 79 -19.50 -18.69 -2.50
N VAL A 80 -18.74 -18.72 -3.59
CA VAL A 80 -18.43 -17.54 -4.41
C VAL A 80 -19.04 -17.70 -5.80
N SER A 81 -19.16 -16.60 -6.55
CA SER A 81 -19.68 -16.59 -7.91
C SER A 81 -18.78 -15.77 -8.81
N PHE A 82 -18.51 -16.28 -10.01
CA PHE A 82 -17.73 -15.62 -11.04
C PHE A 82 -18.60 -15.41 -12.27
N ASN A 83 -18.91 -14.15 -12.58
CA ASN A 83 -19.79 -13.79 -13.71
C ASN A 83 -21.11 -14.57 -13.75
N GLY A 84 -21.71 -14.81 -12.58
CA GLY A 84 -22.97 -15.54 -12.42
C GLY A 84 -22.85 -17.08 -12.41
N VAL A 85 -21.64 -17.63 -12.52
CA VAL A 85 -21.37 -19.06 -12.32
C VAL A 85 -20.88 -19.29 -10.90
N ASP A 86 -21.66 -20.03 -10.12
CA ASP A 86 -21.38 -20.29 -8.72
C ASP A 86 -20.32 -21.40 -8.55
N SER A 87 -19.46 -21.26 -7.54
CA SER A 87 -18.52 -22.30 -7.14
C SER A 87 -19.22 -23.48 -6.44
N GLY A 88 -18.50 -24.59 -6.25
CA GLY A 88 -18.81 -25.55 -5.19
C GLY A 88 -18.71 -24.90 -3.80
N CYS A 89 -19.18 -25.59 -2.77
CA CYS A 89 -19.01 -25.14 -1.39
C CYS A 89 -17.53 -25.20 -1.01
N ILE A 90 -17.02 -24.08 -0.49
CA ILE A 90 -15.63 -23.90 -0.07
C ILE A 90 -15.58 -24.04 1.46
N PRO A 91 -14.80 -24.99 2.01
CA PRO A 91 -14.57 -25.08 3.43
C PRO A 91 -13.98 -23.79 4.00
N TRP A 92 -14.42 -23.40 5.19
CA TRP A 92 -13.98 -22.17 5.86
C TRP A 92 -12.45 -22.11 6.05
N ASN A 93 -11.84 -23.26 6.33
CA ASN A 93 -10.41 -23.45 6.48
C ASN A 93 -9.80 -24.21 5.29
N ALA A 94 -10.34 -24.03 4.08
CA ALA A 94 -9.79 -24.67 2.89
C ALA A 94 -8.30 -24.37 2.75
N ASP A 95 -7.50 -25.38 2.40
CA ASP A 95 -6.12 -25.16 2.01
C ASP A 95 -6.03 -24.60 0.57
N ALA A 96 -4.85 -24.13 0.18
CA ALA A 96 -4.60 -23.56 -1.15
C ALA A 96 -5.02 -24.50 -2.29
N THR A 97 -4.79 -25.80 -2.11
CA THR A 97 -5.06 -26.82 -3.13
C THR A 97 -6.56 -27.05 -3.28
N THR A 98 -7.28 -27.10 -2.17
CA THR A 98 -8.73 -27.26 -2.11
C THR A 98 -9.41 -26.07 -2.76
N MET A 99 -9.03 -24.84 -2.37
CA MET A 99 -9.54 -23.60 -2.99
C MET A 99 -9.31 -23.60 -4.50
N LYS A 100 -8.08 -23.90 -4.95
CA LYS A 100 -7.73 -24.00 -6.37
C LYS A 100 -8.64 -24.98 -7.11
N ASN A 101 -8.76 -26.21 -6.60
CA ASN A 101 -9.53 -27.26 -7.26
C ASN A 101 -11.02 -26.92 -7.35
N ILE A 102 -11.58 -26.24 -6.35
CA ILE A 102 -12.98 -25.79 -6.38
C ILE A 102 -13.18 -24.72 -7.45
N LEU A 103 -12.28 -23.73 -7.52
CA LEU A 103 -12.38 -22.64 -8.51
C LEU A 103 -12.22 -23.16 -9.95
N GLU A 104 -11.17 -23.94 -10.25
CA GLU A 104 -10.94 -24.52 -11.59
C GLU A 104 -11.98 -25.60 -11.95
N GLY A 105 -12.50 -26.32 -10.96
CA GLY A 105 -13.40 -27.46 -11.19
C GLY A 105 -14.88 -27.09 -11.28
N SER A 106 -15.31 -26.06 -10.55
CA SER A 106 -16.74 -25.70 -10.45
C SER A 106 -17.12 -24.54 -11.35
N ILE A 107 -16.17 -23.65 -11.66
CA ILE A 107 -16.40 -22.47 -12.47
C ILE A 107 -15.71 -22.68 -13.82
N ASN A 108 -16.46 -23.16 -14.80
CA ASN A 108 -15.97 -23.44 -16.15
C ASN A 108 -15.48 -22.20 -16.94
N LEU A 109 -15.63 -21.00 -16.38
CA LEU A 109 -15.12 -19.74 -16.91
C LEU A 109 -13.72 -19.39 -16.40
N ILE A 110 -13.20 -20.14 -15.42
CA ILE A 110 -11.85 -20.00 -14.87
C ILE A 110 -10.99 -21.14 -15.42
N ASP A 111 -9.93 -20.82 -16.15
CA ASP A 111 -8.99 -21.82 -16.69
C ASP A 111 -8.00 -22.30 -15.62
N ARG A 112 -7.09 -21.42 -15.17
CA ARG A 112 -6.14 -21.73 -14.10
C ARG A 112 -6.08 -20.66 -13.03
N VAL A 113 -5.85 -21.12 -11.81
CA VAL A 113 -5.49 -20.26 -10.69
C VAL A 113 -4.27 -20.77 -9.93
N SER A 114 -3.55 -19.84 -9.31
CA SER A 114 -2.59 -20.15 -8.25
C SER A 114 -3.04 -19.48 -6.97
N VAL A 115 -3.09 -20.25 -5.88
CA VAL A 115 -3.63 -19.80 -4.60
C VAL A 115 -2.53 -19.87 -3.55
N THR A 116 -2.37 -18.82 -2.76
CA THR A 116 -1.62 -18.84 -1.50
C THR A 116 -2.55 -18.53 -0.33
N VAL A 117 -2.22 -19.03 0.85
CA VAL A 117 -3.04 -18.89 2.06
C VAL A 117 -2.17 -18.39 3.19
N GLU A 118 -2.66 -17.38 3.90
CA GLU A 118 -2.10 -16.86 5.14
C GLU A 118 -3.17 -16.85 6.25
N GLY A 119 -2.75 -16.86 7.51
CA GLY A 119 -3.63 -17.13 8.65
C GLY A 119 -3.64 -18.61 9.03
N ASP A 120 -3.98 -18.88 10.27
CA ASP A 120 -3.91 -20.21 10.89
C ASP A 120 -5.27 -20.67 11.45
N GLY A 121 -6.33 -19.91 11.22
CA GLY A 121 -7.67 -20.19 11.74
C GLY A 121 -7.81 -20.05 13.27
N THR A 122 -6.79 -19.51 13.96
CA THR A 122 -6.82 -19.26 15.40
C THR A 122 -7.44 -17.89 15.73
N GLU A 123 -7.64 -17.62 17.02
CA GLU A 123 -8.09 -16.32 17.52
C GLU A 123 -7.20 -15.16 17.03
N ALA A 124 -5.88 -15.38 16.91
CA ALA A 124 -4.93 -14.38 16.42
C ALA A 124 -5.17 -13.99 14.95
N SER A 125 -5.78 -14.87 14.16
CA SER A 125 -6.17 -14.61 12.77
C SER A 125 -7.67 -14.34 12.61
N LEU A 126 -8.38 -14.02 13.71
CA LEU A 126 -9.84 -13.86 13.78
C LEU A 126 -10.57 -15.08 13.22
N PHE A 127 -10.06 -16.26 13.55
CA PHE A 127 -10.59 -17.56 13.15
C PHE A 127 -10.74 -17.73 11.64
N GLY A 128 -9.88 -17.10 10.82
CA GLY A 128 -9.99 -17.16 9.37
C GLY A 128 -8.69 -16.92 8.61
N HIS A 129 -8.77 -16.96 7.28
CA HIS A 129 -7.65 -17.04 6.34
C HIS A 129 -7.70 -15.94 5.28
N LEU A 130 -6.54 -15.53 4.77
CA LEU A 130 -6.39 -14.65 3.62
C LEU A 130 -5.91 -15.50 2.43
N TYR A 131 -6.78 -15.67 1.43
CA TYR A 131 -6.47 -16.34 0.18
C TYR A 131 -6.06 -15.31 -0.86
N THR A 132 -4.88 -15.47 -1.48
CA THR A 132 -4.47 -14.67 -2.64
C THR A 132 -4.53 -15.54 -3.89
N ILE A 133 -5.32 -15.13 -4.87
CA ILE A 133 -5.68 -15.92 -6.05
C ILE A 133 -5.15 -15.20 -7.29
N HIS A 134 -4.25 -15.85 -8.02
CA HIS A 134 -3.71 -15.40 -9.29
C HIS A 134 -4.40 -16.11 -10.44
N PHE A 135 -5.05 -15.39 -11.34
CA PHE A 135 -5.73 -15.95 -12.51
C PHE A 135 -4.82 -15.95 -13.73
N TRP A 136 -4.71 -17.09 -14.43
CA TRP A 136 -3.91 -17.24 -15.64
C TRP A 136 -4.47 -18.37 -16.52
N GLY A 137 -4.02 -18.47 -17.78
CA GLY A 137 -4.57 -19.41 -18.75
C GLY A 137 -4.44 -18.91 -20.18
N ASP A 138 -4.60 -19.81 -21.16
CA ASP A 138 -4.62 -19.50 -22.59
C ASP A 138 -6.05 -19.42 -23.17
N GLU A 139 -7.04 -19.92 -22.43
CA GLU A 139 -8.46 -19.97 -22.84
C GLU A 139 -9.38 -18.97 -22.11
N MET A 140 -8.83 -18.00 -21.38
CA MET A 140 -9.67 -16.91 -20.86
C MET A 140 -10.01 -15.93 -21.98
N ASP A 141 -11.21 -16.06 -22.54
CA ASP A 141 -11.84 -15.14 -23.52
C ASP A 141 -12.13 -13.73 -22.93
N TYR A 142 -11.65 -13.47 -21.71
CA TYR A 142 -11.84 -12.25 -20.96
C TYR A 142 -10.61 -11.34 -21.06
N ALA A 143 -10.80 -10.14 -21.60
CA ALA A 143 -9.78 -9.10 -21.62
C ALA A 143 -9.48 -8.51 -20.22
N VAL A 144 -10.41 -8.67 -19.28
CA VAL A 144 -10.37 -8.31 -17.85
C VAL A 144 -11.09 -9.42 -17.09
N VAL A 145 -10.48 -9.96 -16.03
CA VAL A 145 -11.09 -11.04 -15.24
C VAL A 145 -12.10 -10.41 -14.25
N PRO A 146 -13.37 -10.85 -14.20
CA PRO A 146 -14.35 -10.31 -13.25
C PRO A 146 -14.02 -10.63 -11.78
N GLU A 147 -14.30 -9.69 -10.87
CA GLU A 147 -14.19 -9.93 -9.43
C GLU A 147 -15.10 -11.08 -8.98
N LEU A 148 -14.57 -11.99 -8.17
CA LEU A 148 -15.36 -12.99 -7.46
C LEU A 148 -16.32 -12.30 -6.48
N THR A 149 -17.57 -12.72 -6.48
CA THR A 149 -18.59 -12.17 -5.57
C THR A 149 -18.98 -13.20 -4.51
N LEU A 150 -19.28 -12.74 -3.30
CA LEU A 150 -19.80 -13.63 -2.27
C LEU A 150 -21.24 -14.02 -2.63
N LYS A 151 -21.48 -15.31 -2.85
CA LYS A 151 -22.83 -15.82 -3.07
C LYS A 151 -23.59 -15.97 -1.76
N GLY A 152 -22.88 -16.38 -0.70
CA GLY A 152 -23.40 -16.53 0.65
C GLY A 152 -22.59 -17.53 1.48
N ILE A 153 -22.99 -17.68 2.74
CA ILE A 153 -22.36 -18.56 3.73
C ILE A 153 -23.43 -19.56 4.21
N GLY A 154 -23.07 -20.83 4.37
CA GLY A 154 -23.95 -21.84 4.98
C GLY A 154 -25.19 -22.23 4.14
N ALA A 155 -26.28 -22.56 4.84
CA ALA A 155 -27.47 -23.20 4.27
C ALA A 155 -28.23 -22.30 3.29
N GLY A 156 -28.08 -20.97 3.41
CA GLY A 156 -28.63 -19.99 2.46
C GLY A 156 -28.11 -20.18 1.02
N VAL A 157 -27.01 -20.91 0.84
CA VAL A 157 -26.42 -21.27 -0.46
C VAL A 157 -26.18 -22.76 -0.60
N THR A 158 -26.96 -23.57 0.12
CA THR A 158 -26.86 -25.05 0.17
C THR A 158 -25.48 -25.58 0.59
N CYS A 159 -24.75 -24.81 1.39
CA CYS A 159 -23.49 -25.25 2.01
C CYS A 159 -23.71 -25.53 3.50
N VAL A 160 -22.75 -26.16 4.15
CA VAL A 160 -22.86 -26.46 5.59
C VAL A 160 -22.79 -25.16 6.39
N ASP A 161 -23.80 -24.95 7.25
CA ASP A 161 -23.88 -23.78 8.12
C ASP A 161 -22.69 -23.73 9.09
N PRO A 162 -22.16 -22.52 9.39
CA PRO A 162 -21.30 -22.34 10.54
C PRO A 162 -22.08 -22.68 11.82
N ASP A 163 -21.37 -23.12 12.86
CA ASP A 163 -21.96 -23.36 14.19
C ASP A 163 -22.49 -22.01 14.74
N ASN A 164 -23.77 -21.72 14.49
CA ASN A 164 -24.36 -20.39 14.60
C ASN A 164 -25.41 -20.31 15.71
N THR A 165 -25.11 -20.84 16.89
CA THR A 165 -26.01 -20.77 18.06
C THR A 165 -26.39 -19.35 18.51
N ASP A 166 -25.84 -18.29 17.89
CA ASP A 166 -26.09 -16.88 18.22
C ASP A 166 -26.01 -15.97 16.98
N ALA A 167 -27.00 -15.08 16.80
CA ALA A 167 -27.11 -14.20 15.63
C ALA A 167 -26.07 -13.07 15.62
N ASP A 168 -25.50 -12.74 16.78
CA ASP A 168 -24.43 -11.73 16.94
C ASP A 168 -23.03 -12.28 16.62
N LYS A 169 -22.92 -13.56 16.22
CA LYS A 169 -21.64 -14.26 15.97
C LYS A 169 -21.40 -14.63 14.50
N MET A 170 -22.04 -13.92 13.56
CA MET A 170 -21.95 -14.30 12.15
C MET A 170 -20.55 -14.08 11.56
N PRO A 171 -19.95 -15.10 10.91
CA PRO A 171 -18.71 -14.94 10.18
C PRO A 171 -18.89 -14.07 8.92
N SER A 172 -17.81 -13.47 8.43
CA SER A 172 -17.78 -12.63 7.23
C SER A 172 -16.73 -13.08 6.22
N VAL A 173 -17.06 -12.93 4.93
CA VAL A 173 -16.17 -13.19 3.80
C VAL A 173 -16.08 -11.92 2.97
N LEU A 174 -14.86 -11.39 2.83
CA LEU A 174 -14.57 -10.17 2.07
C LEU A 174 -13.78 -10.55 0.82
N ILE A 175 -14.15 -10.00 -0.34
CA ILE A 175 -13.50 -10.31 -1.62
C ILE A 175 -13.12 -9.01 -2.32
N HIS A 176 -11.88 -8.94 -2.80
CA HIS A 176 -11.36 -7.74 -3.46
C HIS A 176 -10.36 -8.09 -4.58
N THR A 177 -10.44 -7.36 -5.67
CA THR A 177 -9.46 -7.34 -6.75
C THR A 177 -8.28 -6.46 -6.34
N VAL A 178 -7.12 -7.08 -6.12
CA VAL A 178 -5.90 -6.39 -5.70
C VAL A 178 -5.14 -5.85 -6.91
N ARG A 179 -5.28 -6.53 -8.07
CA ARG A 179 -4.61 -6.12 -9.31
C ARG A 179 -5.29 -6.72 -10.52
N GLU A 180 -5.89 -5.91 -11.39
CA GLU A 180 -6.52 -6.36 -12.65
C GLU A 180 -5.52 -7.05 -13.61
N GLY A 181 -6.00 -8.07 -14.32
CA GLY A 181 -5.25 -8.75 -15.37
C GLY A 181 -5.61 -8.23 -16.76
N TYR A 182 -4.61 -7.89 -17.57
CA TYR A 182 -4.80 -7.52 -18.98
C TYR A 182 -3.95 -8.44 -19.85
N ALA A 183 -4.42 -8.87 -21.03
CA ALA A 183 -3.61 -9.59 -22.03
C ALA A 183 -2.76 -8.61 -22.88
N LEU A 184 -1.53 -8.97 -23.26
CA LEU A 184 -0.66 -8.19 -24.14
C LEU A 184 0.59 -9.08 -24.48
N ALA A 185 1.09 -9.04 -25.72
CA ALA A 185 1.97 -10.06 -26.30
C ALA A 185 3.40 -9.58 -26.62
N SER A 186 3.96 -8.71 -25.79
CA SER A 186 5.35 -8.24 -26.01
C SER A 186 6.03 -7.83 -24.70
N MET A 187 7.03 -8.60 -24.24
CA MET A 187 8.17 -8.25 -23.36
C MET A 187 8.03 -8.08 -21.81
N HIS A 188 8.94 -8.75 -21.08
CA HIS A 188 9.20 -8.64 -19.63
C HIS A 188 9.97 -7.31 -19.32
N PRO A 189 9.81 -6.71 -18.12
CA PRO A 189 9.36 -5.32 -17.98
C PRO A 189 10.41 -4.33 -17.44
N GLN A 190 11.71 -4.57 -17.57
CA GLN A 190 12.64 -3.89 -16.67
C GLN A 190 13.29 -2.59 -17.12
N TYR A 191 12.97 -2.03 -18.30
CA TYR A 191 13.49 -0.71 -18.65
C TYR A 191 12.45 0.19 -19.34
N VAL A 192 11.71 0.91 -18.50
CA VAL A 192 11.17 2.24 -18.81
C VAL A 192 11.61 3.14 -17.65
N ALA A 193 12.52 4.07 -17.90
CA ALA A 193 12.92 5.07 -16.91
C ALA A 193 11.79 6.11 -16.78
N LEU A 194 10.97 5.94 -15.74
CA LEU A 194 9.89 6.85 -15.36
C LEU A 194 10.23 7.42 -13.97
N ASN A 195 10.00 8.71 -13.75
CA ASN A 195 10.22 9.39 -12.47
C ASN A 195 9.40 8.70 -11.36
N ALA A 196 10.04 8.34 -10.26
CA ALA A 196 9.35 7.78 -9.10
C ALA A 196 8.32 8.78 -8.54
N ASN A 197 7.21 8.26 -8.00
CA ASN A 197 6.12 9.05 -7.44
C ASN A 197 5.52 10.11 -8.38
N THR A 198 5.83 10.05 -9.67
CA THR A 198 5.29 10.95 -10.68
C THR A 198 4.17 10.23 -11.39
N LYS A 199 3.00 10.85 -11.36
CA LYS A 199 1.82 10.34 -12.04
C LYS A 199 2.02 10.56 -13.55
N TYR A 200 2.27 9.48 -14.27
CA TYR A 200 2.37 9.49 -15.72
C TYR A 200 1.02 9.16 -16.32
N HIS A 201 0.52 10.01 -17.20
CA HIS A 201 -0.60 9.68 -18.06
C HIS A 201 -0.09 8.80 -19.21
N VAL A 202 -0.61 7.60 -19.27
CA VAL A 202 -0.24 6.53 -20.19
C VAL A 202 -1.45 6.31 -21.07
N GLU A 203 -1.36 6.77 -22.31
CA GLU A 203 -2.42 6.59 -23.28
C GLU A 203 -2.18 5.33 -24.11
N VAL A 204 -3.19 4.46 -24.12
CA VAL A 204 -3.19 3.22 -24.87
C VAL A 204 -4.32 3.31 -25.89
N SER A 205 -4.00 3.24 -27.18
CA SER A 205 -4.98 3.18 -28.25
C SER A 205 -4.81 1.88 -29.04
N ALA A 206 -5.92 1.20 -29.27
CA ALA A 206 -5.92 -0.01 -30.09
C ALA A 206 -5.93 0.38 -31.57
N ARG A 207 -5.04 -0.20 -32.37
CA ARG A 207 -5.01 0.00 -33.83
C ARG A 207 -5.52 -1.22 -34.57
N SER A 208 -6.54 -1.01 -35.40
CA SER A 208 -6.90 -1.93 -36.47
C SER A 208 -5.98 -1.71 -37.69
N LYS A 209 -5.57 -2.81 -38.33
CA LYS A 209 -4.76 -2.79 -39.56
C LYS A 209 -5.45 -2.02 -40.71
N ASN A 210 -6.78 -2.06 -40.76
CA ASN A 210 -7.57 -1.54 -41.89
C ASN A 210 -8.36 -0.27 -41.55
N LEU A 211 -8.56 0.05 -40.27
CA LEU A 211 -9.41 1.17 -39.82
C LEU A 211 -8.69 2.17 -38.90
N GLY A 212 -7.40 1.96 -38.60
CA GLY A 212 -6.59 2.91 -37.83
C GLY A 212 -6.69 2.78 -36.31
N TYR A 213 -6.18 3.77 -35.58
CA TYR A 213 -6.28 3.82 -34.12
C TYR A 213 -7.69 4.21 -33.71
N GLY A 214 -8.30 3.40 -32.84
CA GLY A 214 -9.51 3.78 -32.13
C GLY A 214 -9.21 4.82 -31.03
N PRO A 215 -10.25 5.31 -30.34
CA PRO A 215 -10.08 6.23 -29.22
C PRO A 215 -9.08 5.67 -28.20
N ALA A 216 -8.18 6.53 -27.70
CA ALA A 216 -7.21 6.15 -26.67
C ALA A 216 -7.90 6.06 -25.31
N VAL A 217 -7.55 5.03 -24.54
CA VAL A 217 -7.83 4.95 -23.11
C VAL A 217 -6.54 5.33 -22.39
N SER A 218 -6.58 6.47 -21.72
CA SER A 218 -5.56 6.92 -20.79
C SER A 218 -5.75 6.22 -19.44
N THR A 219 -4.69 5.63 -18.91
CA THR A 219 -4.58 5.35 -17.47
C THR A 219 -3.37 6.07 -16.94
N GLU A 220 -3.27 6.20 -15.62
CA GLU A 220 -2.12 6.82 -15.01
C GLU A 220 -1.33 5.79 -14.21
N LEU A 221 -0.01 5.74 -14.42
CA LEU A 221 0.89 4.92 -13.60
C LEU A 221 1.83 5.82 -12.82
N SER A 222 2.10 5.45 -11.57
CA SER A 222 3.17 6.02 -10.76
C SER A 222 4.17 4.89 -10.44
N PRO A 223 5.42 4.96 -10.91
CA PRO A 223 6.43 3.95 -10.60
C PRO A 223 6.65 3.84 -9.09
N PRO A 224 6.91 2.62 -8.56
CA PRO A 224 7.12 2.41 -7.14
C PRO A 224 8.38 3.15 -6.67
N LEU A 225 8.32 3.60 -5.42
CA LEU A 225 9.39 4.23 -4.67
C LEU A 225 10.48 3.16 -4.38
N LEU A 226 11.36 2.86 -5.35
CA LEU A 226 12.59 2.10 -5.10
C LEU A 226 13.65 3.07 -4.62
N ALA A 227 13.81 3.20 -3.29
CA ALA A 227 14.70 4.16 -2.65
C ALA A 227 16.17 3.94 -3.06
N THR A 228 16.61 4.68 -4.05
CA THR A 228 18.01 4.96 -4.35
C THR A 228 18.40 6.27 -3.68
N THR A 229 19.70 6.56 -3.61
CA THR A 229 20.14 7.86 -3.07
C THR A 229 19.47 8.99 -3.86
N PRO A 230 18.73 9.90 -3.19
CA PRO A 230 18.11 11.03 -3.87
C PRO A 230 19.17 11.89 -4.57
N LEU A 231 18.77 12.57 -5.65
CA LEU A 231 19.65 13.58 -6.23
C LEU A 231 19.88 14.74 -5.26
N ALA A 232 20.91 15.54 -5.52
CA ALA A 232 21.16 16.75 -4.76
C ALA A 232 19.98 17.74 -4.88
N PRO A 233 19.63 18.45 -3.79
CA PRO A 233 18.67 19.56 -3.85
C PRO A 233 19.04 20.55 -4.97
N SER A 234 18.03 21.09 -5.63
CA SER A 234 18.21 22.03 -6.72
C SER A 234 18.09 23.48 -6.24
N GLY A 235 18.56 24.44 -7.05
CA GLY A 235 18.24 25.86 -6.83
C GLY A 235 18.81 26.47 -5.55
N LEU A 236 19.92 25.94 -5.02
CA LEU A 236 20.60 26.50 -3.86
C LEU A 236 20.97 27.97 -4.13
N ARG A 237 20.46 28.86 -3.29
CA ARG A 237 20.83 30.28 -3.24
C ARG A 237 21.09 30.65 -1.80
N ALA A 238 22.15 31.41 -1.56
CA ALA A 238 22.50 31.93 -0.25
C ALA A 238 22.65 33.46 -0.33
N GLY A 239 22.43 34.14 0.79
CA GLY A 239 22.74 35.57 0.92
C GLY A 239 21.79 36.52 0.20
N ARG A 240 20.53 36.12 -0.05
CA ARG A 240 19.51 37.08 -0.52
C ARG A 240 19.23 38.15 0.53
N PHE A 241 19.17 37.74 1.79
CA PHE A 241 19.17 38.60 2.97
C PHE A 241 20.30 38.13 3.86
N TYR A 242 21.12 39.06 4.36
CA TYR A 242 22.21 38.71 5.26
C TYR A 242 22.49 39.86 6.23
N THR A 243 23.01 39.48 7.39
CA THR A 243 23.63 40.37 8.37
C THR A 243 25.09 39.99 8.53
N GLU A 244 25.78 40.56 9.52
CA GLU A 244 27.15 40.18 9.86
C GLU A 244 27.28 38.72 10.31
N SER A 245 26.20 38.09 10.78
CA SER A 245 26.22 36.75 11.38
C SER A 245 25.12 35.83 10.89
N SER A 246 24.36 36.22 9.86
CA SER A 246 23.33 35.36 9.29
C SER A 246 23.22 35.57 7.79
N ALA A 247 22.90 34.49 7.08
CA ALA A 247 22.58 34.54 5.66
C ALA A 247 21.34 33.68 5.42
N SER A 248 20.41 34.20 4.63
CA SER A 248 19.27 33.43 4.17
C SER A 248 19.75 32.38 3.19
N ILE A 249 19.30 31.15 3.34
CA ILE A 249 19.47 30.07 2.35
C ILE A 249 18.09 29.69 1.80
N SER A 250 18.06 29.35 0.52
CA SER A 250 16.88 28.77 -0.13
C SER A 250 17.33 27.67 -1.07
N TYR A 251 16.62 26.55 -1.04
CA TYR A 251 16.85 25.39 -1.90
C TYR A 251 15.50 24.73 -2.21
N THR A 252 15.43 24.05 -3.33
CA THR A 252 14.24 23.34 -3.78
C THR A 252 14.44 21.83 -3.72
N PRO A 253 13.34 21.04 -3.66
CA PRO A 253 13.42 19.58 -3.73
C PRO A 253 14.30 19.11 -4.91
N PRO A 254 14.98 17.96 -4.75
CA PRO A 254 15.71 17.39 -5.87
C PRO A 254 14.75 16.98 -6.99
N LEU A 255 15.26 16.98 -8.22
CA LEU A 255 14.46 16.61 -9.39
C LEU A 255 13.96 15.16 -9.30
N HIS A 256 14.72 14.30 -8.63
CA HIS A 256 14.35 12.95 -8.29
C HIS A 256 14.68 12.68 -6.83
N ASP A 257 13.67 12.25 -6.07
CA ASP A 257 13.76 11.87 -4.66
C ASP A 257 14.36 10.47 -4.45
N GLY A 258 14.97 9.92 -5.50
CA GLY A 258 15.52 8.58 -5.52
C GLY A 258 14.46 7.51 -5.40
N GLY A 259 13.17 7.85 -5.45
CA GLY A 259 12.13 6.89 -5.14
C GLY A 259 12.08 6.56 -3.65
N SER A 260 12.35 7.54 -2.77
CA SER A 260 12.11 7.69 -1.31
C SER A 260 11.23 8.91 -1.01
N LEU A 261 10.36 8.94 0.00
CA LEU A 261 10.01 10.23 0.61
C LEU A 261 11.27 10.75 1.31
N ILE A 262 11.73 11.94 0.94
CA ILE A 262 12.87 12.56 1.62
C ILE A 262 12.42 13.01 3.00
N THR A 263 13.05 12.44 4.04
CA THR A 263 12.74 12.71 5.45
C THR A 263 13.65 13.77 6.05
N THR A 264 14.88 13.92 5.54
CA THR A 264 15.91 14.77 6.14
C THR A 264 16.73 15.49 5.06
N ILE A 265 17.04 16.76 5.30
CA ILE A 265 18.03 17.55 4.55
C ILE A 265 19.15 17.98 5.49
N GLU A 266 20.40 17.81 5.07
CA GLU A 266 21.58 18.33 5.76
C GLU A 266 22.13 19.54 5.01
N VAL A 267 22.22 20.67 5.71
CA VAL A 267 22.82 21.90 5.20
C VAL A 267 24.17 22.06 5.83
N GLU A 268 25.21 22.22 5.02
CA GLU A 268 26.58 22.41 5.50
C GLU A 268 27.13 23.76 5.02
N TRP A 269 27.94 24.41 5.85
CA TRP A 269 28.65 25.64 5.48
C TRP A 269 30.05 25.63 6.06
N ASP A 270 30.98 26.14 5.27
CA ASP A 270 32.39 26.20 5.60
C ASP A 270 33.03 27.45 4.96
N THR A 271 34.16 27.87 5.51
CA THR A 271 35.07 28.88 4.96
C THR A 271 35.97 28.32 3.85
N SER A 272 36.12 26.99 3.75
CA SER A 272 36.84 26.29 2.67
C SER A 272 35.88 25.81 1.57
N GLU A 273 36.27 25.98 0.31
CA GLU A 273 35.55 25.44 -0.85
C GLU A 273 35.54 23.90 -0.88
N HIS A 274 36.45 23.26 -0.15
CA HIS A 274 36.58 21.80 -0.09
C HIS A 274 35.84 21.20 1.12
N PHE A 275 35.22 22.04 1.96
CA PHE A 275 34.52 21.63 3.19
C PHE A 275 35.39 20.80 4.15
N ASP A 276 36.68 21.14 4.22
CA ASP A 276 37.72 20.47 4.98
C ASP A 276 38.34 21.37 6.06
N SER A 277 37.76 22.54 6.33
CA SER A 277 38.27 23.44 7.36
C SER A 277 37.78 23.02 8.76
N PRO A 278 38.50 23.43 9.83
CA PRO A 278 38.05 23.20 11.21
C PRO A 278 36.77 23.97 11.57
N TYR A 279 36.31 24.88 10.70
CA TYR A 279 35.14 25.72 10.91
C TYR A 279 33.89 25.20 10.17
N ARG A 280 33.95 24.02 9.54
CA ARG A 280 32.76 23.38 8.95
C ARG A 280 31.65 23.24 9.99
N GLN A 281 30.45 23.62 9.60
CA GLN A 281 29.24 23.48 10.38
C GLN A 281 28.18 22.78 9.54
N HIS A 282 27.22 22.16 10.21
CA HIS A 282 26.08 21.53 9.56
C HIS A 282 24.80 21.68 10.38
N ARG A 283 23.65 21.54 9.72
CA ARG A 283 22.34 21.50 10.36
C ARG A 283 21.43 20.56 9.60
N ARG A 284 20.76 19.67 10.32
CA ARG A 284 19.69 18.82 9.77
C ARG A 284 18.33 19.46 9.93
N VAL A 285 17.51 19.30 8.90
CA VAL A 285 16.10 19.68 8.86
C VAL A 285 15.33 18.40 8.55
N GLU A 286 14.51 17.93 9.49
CA GLU A 286 13.89 16.60 9.47
C GLU A 286 12.37 16.70 9.54
N MET A 287 11.69 15.75 8.92
CA MET A 287 10.28 15.49 9.18
C MET A 287 10.14 14.91 10.59
N VAL A 288 9.03 15.25 11.23
CA VAL A 288 8.71 14.83 12.59
C VAL A 288 7.36 14.12 12.55
N ASP A 289 7.32 12.88 13.04
CA ASP A 289 6.05 12.16 13.17
C ASP A 289 5.23 12.75 14.32
N GLU A 290 3.93 12.88 14.08
CA GLU A 290 2.95 13.21 15.11
C GLU A 290 2.89 12.11 16.17
N VAL A 291 2.84 12.52 17.43
CA VAL A 291 2.57 11.62 18.57
C VAL A 291 1.45 12.18 19.43
N GLN A 292 0.40 11.38 19.56
CA GLN A 292 -0.71 11.65 20.47
C GLN A 292 -0.76 10.59 21.56
N ARG A 293 -1.14 11.02 22.76
CA ARG A 293 -1.33 10.15 23.92
C ARG A 293 -2.80 10.02 24.24
N ILE A 294 -3.24 8.80 24.45
CA ILE A 294 -4.56 8.46 24.96
C ILE A 294 -4.39 7.89 26.37
N THR A 295 -5.18 8.35 27.33
CA THR A 295 -5.13 7.85 28.71
C THR A 295 -6.51 7.54 29.23
N THR A 296 -6.71 6.33 29.75
CA THR A 296 -7.83 6.02 30.63
C THR A 296 -7.40 6.15 32.09
N SER A 297 -8.27 6.69 32.94
CA SER A 297 -8.00 6.84 34.37
C SER A 297 -9.27 6.71 35.19
N ALA A 298 -9.14 6.26 36.44
CA ALA A 298 -10.20 6.28 37.46
C ALA A 298 -9.59 6.56 38.84
N ARG A 299 -10.40 7.08 39.78
CA ARG A 299 -9.95 7.37 41.16
C ARG A 299 -9.71 6.11 41.98
N ALA A 300 -10.38 5.01 41.65
CA ALA A 300 -10.17 3.70 42.24
C ALA A 300 -9.72 2.70 41.17
N ASP A 301 -9.22 1.55 41.59
CA ASP A 301 -8.84 0.43 40.71
C ASP A 301 -10.09 -0.33 40.26
N ASP A 302 -11.00 0.39 39.59
CA ASP A 302 -12.32 -0.07 39.16
C ASP A 302 -12.70 0.41 37.75
N VAL A 303 -11.71 0.84 36.95
CA VAL A 303 -11.95 1.25 35.57
C VAL A 303 -12.44 0.05 34.74
N GLY A 304 -13.49 0.29 33.95
CA GLY A 304 -14.09 -0.72 33.09
C GLY A 304 -14.88 -0.07 31.95
N GLY A 305 -15.71 -0.87 31.27
CA GLY A 305 -16.56 -0.40 30.18
C GLY A 305 -15.77 -0.09 28.91
N SER A 306 -16.25 0.87 28.12
CA SER A 306 -15.71 1.18 26.80
C SER A 306 -15.69 2.68 26.49
N PHE A 307 -14.91 3.06 25.48
CA PHE A 307 -14.87 4.41 24.92
C PHE A 307 -14.82 4.32 23.39
N THR A 308 -15.05 5.45 22.70
CA THR A 308 -14.91 5.52 21.24
C THR A 308 -13.96 6.65 20.86
N LEU A 309 -13.26 6.47 19.73
CA LEU A 309 -12.42 7.49 19.12
C LEU A 309 -13.03 7.94 17.81
N SER A 310 -12.86 9.22 17.46
CA SER A 310 -13.34 9.76 16.20
C SER A 310 -12.33 10.71 15.56
N TRP A 311 -12.28 10.64 14.24
CA TRP A 311 -11.42 11.46 13.40
C TRP A 311 -12.04 11.58 12.02
N GLY A 312 -12.04 12.79 11.45
CA GLY A 312 -12.56 13.01 10.09
C GLY A 312 -14.03 12.64 9.89
N GLY A 313 -14.86 12.69 10.94
CA GLY A 313 -16.28 12.32 10.90
C GLY A 313 -16.55 10.81 10.95
N ARG A 314 -15.52 9.97 11.12
CA ARG A 314 -15.64 8.52 11.33
C ARG A 314 -15.37 8.23 12.81
N THR A 315 -16.09 7.25 13.34
CA THR A 315 -15.98 6.82 14.75
C THR A 315 -15.69 5.32 14.79
N THR A 316 -14.84 4.90 15.72
CA THR A 316 -14.58 3.47 15.98
C THR A 316 -15.83 2.78 16.54
N PRO A 317 -15.89 1.45 16.52
CA PRO A 317 -16.73 0.70 17.45
C PRO A 317 -16.38 1.02 18.91
N ASP A 318 -17.20 0.50 19.84
CA ASP A 318 -16.88 0.57 21.28
C ASP A 318 -15.55 -0.15 21.53
N LEU A 319 -14.55 0.59 22.02
CA LEU A 319 -13.23 0.10 22.37
C LEU A 319 -13.21 -0.18 23.87
N ASP A 320 -12.84 -1.39 24.25
CA ASP A 320 -12.70 -1.75 25.66
C ASP A 320 -11.71 -0.82 26.38
N TYR A 321 -12.00 -0.51 27.65
CA TYR A 321 -11.15 0.36 28.49
C TYR A 321 -9.68 -0.10 28.58
N ASN A 322 -9.41 -1.38 28.28
CA ASN A 322 -8.11 -2.02 28.29
C ASN A 322 -7.73 -2.61 26.93
N ILE A 323 -8.26 -2.09 25.82
CA ILE A 323 -7.96 -2.56 24.46
C ILE A 323 -6.45 -2.77 24.21
N GLY A 324 -6.10 -3.83 23.48
CA GLY A 324 -4.72 -4.14 23.10
C GLY A 324 -4.15 -3.14 22.09
N ALA A 325 -2.82 -2.94 22.11
CA ALA A 325 -2.16 -1.97 21.23
C ALA A 325 -2.35 -2.28 19.73
N ALA A 326 -2.27 -3.55 19.34
CA ALA A 326 -2.45 -3.97 17.95
C ALA A 326 -3.88 -3.70 17.45
N THR A 327 -4.89 -4.09 18.23
CA THR A 327 -6.30 -3.83 17.92
C THR A 327 -6.60 -2.34 17.87
N LEU A 328 -6.07 -1.54 18.80
CA LEU A 328 -6.24 -0.09 18.78
C LEU A 328 -5.61 0.55 17.52
N ALA A 329 -4.45 0.07 17.10
CA ALA A 329 -3.81 0.54 15.87
C ALA A 329 -4.65 0.25 14.61
N GLU A 330 -5.33 -0.90 14.55
CA GLU A 330 -6.23 -1.24 13.44
C GLU A 330 -7.48 -0.36 13.42
N GLU A 331 -8.10 -0.12 14.58
CA GLU A 331 -9.28 0.74 14.67
C GLU A 331 -8.96 2.20 14.31
N ILE A 332 -7.79 2.71 14.69
CA ILE A 332 -7.33 4.05 14.28
C ILE A 332 -7.03 4.08 12.78
N GLN A 333 -6.42 3.04 12.22
CA GLN A 333 -6.21 2.92 10.77
C GLN A 333 -7.54 3.00 10.01
N VAL A 334 -8.60 2.39 10.56
CA VAL A 334 -9.93 2.38 9.97
C VAL A 334 -10.53 3.78 9.86
N ILE A 335 -10.53 4.53 10.97
CA ILE A 335 -11.13 5.87 11.01
C ILE A 335 -10.28 6.92 10.29
N THR A 336 -8.96 6.71 10.18
CA THR A 336 -8.07 7.60 9.42
C THR A 336 -8.08 7.32 7.92
N GLY A 337 -8.65 6.18 7.48
CA GLY A 337 -8.76 5.84 6.06
C GLY A 337 -7.45 5.33 5.45
N ALA A 338 -6.48 4.96 6.28
CA ALA A 338 -5.13 4.59 5.85
C ALA A 338 -5.02 3.09 5.48
N PHE A 339 -5.99 2.61 4.69
CA PHE A 339 -6.15 1.17 4.33
C PHE A 339 -5.27 0.72 3.16
N ASN A 340 -4.72 1.66 2.38
CA ASN A 340 -4.02 1.37 1.13
C ASN A 340 -2.51 1.15 1.32
N GLU A 341 -2.05 0.97 2.55
CA GLU A 341 -0.64 0.72 2.85
C GLU A 341 -0.41 -0.77 3.12
N GLY A 342 0.65 -1.33 2.54
CA GLY A 342 1.05 -2.74 2.76
C GLY A 342 1.45 -3.06 4.21
N THR A 343 1.48 -2.05 5.08
CA THR A 343 1.72 -2.12 6.52
C THR A 343 0.87 -1.08 7.23
N ASN A 344 0.39 -1.34 8.45
CA ASN A 344 -0.39 -0.36 9.21
C ASN A 344 0.46 0.90 9.52
N PRO A 345 0.06 2.11 9.06
CA PRO A 345 0.81 3.35 9.27
C PRO A 345 0.66 3.95 10.68
N ILE A 346 -0.16 3.33 11.53
CA ILE A 346 -0.37 3.71 12.92
C ILE A 346 0.41 2.76 13.82
N LYS A 347 1.31 3.30 14.63
CA LYS A 347 2.03 2.55 15.66
C LYS A 347 1.50 2.91 17.03
N VAL A 348 1.20 1.91 17.83
CA VAL A 348 0.68 2.09 19.18
C VAL A 348 1.55 1.30 20.16
N THR A 349 1.99 1.94 21.23
CA THR A 349 2.47 1.25 22.44
C THR A 349 1.46 1.42 23.55
N LYS A 350 1.41 0.46 24.48
CA LYS A 350 0.49 0.48 25.62
C LYS A 350 1.25 0.22 26.91
N GLU A 351 0.97 1.01 27.93
CA GLU A 351 1.50 0.83 29.29
C GLU A 351 0.39 0.99 30.33
N ALA A 352 0.58 0.39 31.52
CA ALA A 352 -0.31 0.63 32.65
C ALA A 352 0.04 1.99 33.28
N LEU A 353 -0.97 2.80 33.57
CA LEU A 353 -0.78 4.14 34.15
C LEU A 353 -1.81 4.36 35.26
N GLY A 354 -1.34 4.37 36.52
CA GLY A 354 -2.24 4.47 37.67
C GLY A 354 -3.27 3.34 37.68
N ASN A 355 -4.55 3.69 37.82
CA ASN A 355 -5.68 2.76 37.76
C ASN A 355 -6.25 2.62 36.34
N GLY A 356 -5.42 2.76 35.31
CA GLY A 356 -5.84 2.71 33.92
C GLY A 356 -4.68 2.44 32.98
N PHE A 357 -4.78 2.92 31.74
CA PHE A 357 -3.80 2.64 30.70
C PHE A 357 -3.43 3.90 29.92
N GLU A 358 -2.20 3.91 29.41
CA GLU A 358 -1.69 4.88 28.47
C GLU A 358 -1.42 4.20 27.13
N TRP A 359 -1.81 4.85 26.04
CA TRP A 359 -1.40 4.49 24.70
C TRP A 359 -0.68 5.65 24.03
N MET A 360 0.50 5.40 23.49
CA MET A 360 1.22 6.35 22.63
C MET A 360 0.97 5.99 21.17
N VAL A 361 0.24 6.85 20.48
CA VAL A 361 -0.14 6.70 19.07
C VAL A 361 0.82 7.54 18.23
N THR A 362 1.64 6.88 17.41
CA THR A 362 2.55 7.52 16.45
C THR A 362 2.02 7.35 15.04
N PHE A 363 1.88 8.45 14.31
CA PHE A 363 1.40 8.47 12.94
C PHE A 363 2.59 8.46 11.97
N THR A 364 2.92 7.29 11.42
CA THR A 364 4.12 7.11 10.56
C THR A 364 3.85 7.23 9.07
N GLY A 365 2.62 7.00 8.61
CA GLY A 365 2.20 7.21 7.22
C GLY A 365 1.39 8.48 6.96
N ILE A 366 0.98 9.18 8.03
CA ILE A 366 0.25 10.46 7.95
C ILE A 366 1.21 11.56 8.39
N HIS A 367 1.76 12.30 7.43
CA HIS A 367 2.78 13.31 7.69
C HIS A 367 2.20 14.71 7.87
N GLY A 368 2.82 15.49 8.77
CA GLY A 368 2.39 16.83 9.15
C GLY A 368 1.77 16.85 10.55
N ASN A 369 1.28 18.01 10.97
CA ASN A 369 0.54 18.13 12.23
C ASN A 369 -0.85 17.51 12.04
N VAL A 370 -1.16 16.47 12.81
CA VAL A 370 -2.44 15.75 12.73
C VAL A 370 -3.34 16.21 13.87
N GLY A 371 -4.56 16.65 13.54
CA GLY A 371 -5.53 17.02 14.57
C GLY A 371 -5.79 15.89 15.57
N LEU A 372 -6.05 16.28 16.82
CA LEU A 372 -6.30 15.36 17.93
C LEU A 372 -7.46 14.39 17.62
N LEU A 373 -7.27 13.11 17.98
CA LEU A 373 -8.38 12.17 18.07
C LEU A 373 -9.39 12.66 19.10
N LEU A 374 -10.67 12.66 18.73
CA LEU A 374 -11.75 13.04 19.63
C LEU A 374 -12.25 11.80 20.36
N VAL A 375 -12.35 11.87 21.69
CA VAL A 375 -12.77 10.75 22.54
C VAL A 375 -14.16 10.97 23.12
N ASP A 376 -15.00 9.95 23.06
CA ASP A 376 -16.27 9.86 23.79
C ASP A 376 -16.18 8.69 24.78
N HIS A 377 -16.15 9.04 26.07
CA HIS A 377 -15.91 8.10 27.17
C HIS A 377 -17.12 7.91 28.07
N VAL A 378 -18.32 8.28 27.60
CA VAL A 378 -19.57 8.17 28.39
C VAL A 378 -19.87 6.72 28.83
N LYS A 379 -19.35 5.73 28.10
CA LYS A 379 -19.51 4.31 28.41
C LYS A 379 -18.40 3.73 29.31
N LEU A 380 -17.44 4.54 29.76
CA LEU A 380 -16.48 4.09 30.77
C LEU A 380 -17.18 3.95 32.12
N THR A 381 -16.80 2.91 32.86
CA THR A 381 -17.28 2.65 34.20
C THR A 381 -16.15 2.77 35.21
N GLY A 382 -16.48 3.03 36.47
CA GLY A 382 -15.53 3.22 37.56
C GLY A 382 -15.68 4.58 38.22
N TYR A 383 -15.07 4.77 39.39
CA TYR A 383 -15.21 6.01 40.14
C TYR A 383 -14.44 7.16 39.48
N ASP A 384 -15.16 8.14 38.93
CA ASP A 384 -14.60 9.29 38.17
C ASP A 384 -13.75 8.83 36.97
N ALA A 385 -14.21 7.77 36.27
CA ALA A 385 -13.54 7.22 35.10
C ALA A 385 -13.56 8.19 33.91
N LYS A 386 -12.40 8.40 33.28
CA LYS A 386 -12.20 9.35 32.16
C LYS A 386 -11.29 8.77 31.10
N CYS A 387 -11.47 9.26 29.87
CA CYS A 387 -10.50 9.09 28.79
C CYS A 387 -10.15 10.46 28.21
N GLU A 388 -8.87 10.71 28.00
CA GLU A 388 -8.34 11.97 27.46
C GLU A 388 -7.37 11.69 26.32
N VAL A 389 -7.32 12.60 25.36
CA VAL A 389 -6.34 12.59 24.26
C VAL A 389 -5.56 13.90 24.30
N THR A 390 -4.23 13.80 24.30
CA THR A 390 -3.31 14.95 24.33
C THR A 390 -2.25 14.84 23.26
N GLU A 391 -1.83 15.97 22.69
CA GLU A 391 -0.68 16.03 21.78
C GLU A 391 0.60 15.95 22.62
N VAL A 392 1.46 14.99 22.31
CA VAL A 392 2.79 14.85 22.94
C VAL A 392 3.85 15.50 22.06
N ARG A 393 3.71 15.35 20.74
CA ARG A 393 4.61 15.93 19.76
C ARG A 393 3.86 16.25 18.48
N ALA A 394 3.80 17.54 18.15
CA ALA A 394 3.29 18.02 16.87
C ALA A 394 4.16 17.51 15.71
N GLY A 395 3.53 16.92 14.71
CA GLY A 395 4.18 16.48 13.49
C GLY A 395 4.55 17.65 12.57
N SER A 396 5.59 17.46 11.75
CA SER A 396 6.02 18.42 10.73
C SER A 396 6.53 17.72 9.49
N LYS A 397 6.15 18.23 8.32
CA LYS A 397 6.58 17.72 7.01
C LYS A 397 7.50 18.71 6.27
N ASP A 398 7.63 19.94 6.77
CA ASP A 398 8.22 21.05 6.02
C ASP A 398 9.75 21.09 6.14
N ILE A 399 10.43 20.36 5.24
CA ILE A 399 11.89 20.32 5.16
C ILE A 399 12.50 21.25 4.10
N TYR A 400 11.66 21.99 3.36
CA TYR A 400 12.07 22.91 2.29
C TYR A 400 11.65 24.36 2.60
N PRO A 401 12.58 25.35 2.57
CA PRO A 401 12.26 26.75 2.84
C PRO A 401 11.14 27.29 1.93
N GLY A 402 10.11 27.87 2.54
CA GLY A 402 8.98 28.48 1.82
C GLY A 402 7.96 27.46 1.24
N LYS A 403 8.13 26.18 1.53
CA LYS A 403 7.09 25.16 1.34
C LYS A 403 6.44 24.92 2.69
N PHE A 404 5.17 25.29 2.80
CA PHE A 404 4.37 25.09 4.00
C PHE A 404 3.33 24.02 3.73
N THR A 405 3.26 23.00 4.57
CA THR A 405 2.20 22.02 4.56
C THR A 405 0.99 22.69 5.20
N LEU A 406 -0.08 22.85 4.43
CA LEU A 406 -1.33 23.43 4.94
C LEU A 406 -1.90 22.50 6.02
N GLU A 407 -2.25 23.05 7.18
CA GLU A 407 -2.96 22.36 8.25
C GLU A 407 -4.38 22.01 7.80
N LYS A 408 -4.84 20.79 8.09
CA LYS A 408 -6.23 20.37 7.87
C LYS A 408 -7.01 20.56 9.18
N GLN A 409 -7.84 21.60 9.25
CA GLN A 409 -8.77 21.81 10.36
C GLN A 409 -10.11 21.14 10.09
N ILE A 410 -10.63 20.44 11.10
CA ILE A 410 -11.94 19.77 11.05
C ILE A 410 -12.86 20.47 12.05
N VAL A 411 -14.04 20.86 11.59
CA VAL A 411 -15.08 21.46 12.42
C VAL A 411 -16.26 20.52 12.44
N GLN A 412 -16.62 20.02 13.63
CA GLN A 412 -17.72 19.09 13.82
C GLN A 412 -18.69 19.60 14.88
N THR A 413 -19.99 19.48 14.59
CA THR A 413 -21.09 19.79 15.51
C THR A 413 -21.88 18.51 15.80
N LYS A 414 -22.13 18.20 17.09
CA LYS A 414 -22.92 17.03 17.54
C LYS A 414 -23.94 17.49 18.60
N ALA A 415 -25.15 16.94 18.57
CA ALA A 415 -26.17 17.13 19.62
C ALA A 415 -27.00 15.86 19.83
N LEU A 416 -27.60 15.74 21.01
CA LEU A 416 -28.53 14.65 21.38
C LEU A 416 -29.99 14.96 21.00
N SER A 417 -30.24 16.11 20.37
CA SER A 417 -31.53 16.57 19.84
C SER A 417 -31.30 17.33 18.53
N ASP A 418 -32.37 17.81 17.89
CA ASP A 418 -32.27 18.57 16.64
C ASP A 418 -31.34 19.78 16.76
N LEU A 419 -30.36 19.84 15.86
CA LEU A 419 -29.47 21.00 15.70
C LEU A 419 -30.18 22.09 14.89
N SER A 420 -30.15 23.32 15.38
CA SER A 420 -30.59 24.51 14.66
C SER A 420 -29.59 25.66 14.85
N GLY A 421 -29.59 26.65 13.95
CA GLY A 421 -28.68 27.81 13.99
C GLY A 421 -27.62 27.79 12.89
N SER A 422 -26.64 28.70 12.98
CA SER A 422 -25.53 28.82 12.03
C SER A 422 -24.25 29.25 12.77
N PHE A 423 -23.08 28.89 12.23
CA PHE A 423 -21.78 29.36 12.71
C PHE A 423 -20.95 29.88 11.54
N THR A 424 -19.97 30.73 11.86
CA THR A 424 -19.04 31.29 10.88
C THR A 424 -17.63 30.84 11.23
N LEU A 425 -16.93 30.30 10.23
CA LEU A 425 -15.50 30.05 10.30
C LEU A 425 -14.81 31.29 9.74
N THR A 426 -13.94 31.90 10.53
CA THR A 426 -13.16 33.09 10.16
C THR A 426 -11.69 32.75 10.05
#